data_AF-A0AAV1GQX8-F1
#
_entry.id   AF-A0AAV1GQX8-F1
#
_cell.length_a   1.000
_cell.length_b   1.000
_cell.length_c   1.000
_cell.angle_alpha   90.00
_cell.angle_beta   90.00
_cell.angle_gamma   90.00
#
_symmetry.space_group_name_H-M   'P 1'
#
loop_
_entity.id
_entity.type
_entity.pdbx_description
1 polymer ?
#
loop_
_entity_poly.entity_id
_entity_poly.type
_entity_poly.pdbx_seq_one_letter_code
_entity_poly.pdbx_strand_id
1 'polypeptide(L)'
;MWAPAPEAWLGNEAFPAAVGALWAAMALEGRCLRRGSPAMIRRGRQRRAAKQTLARVTSTLLSRTRLHGLRHVCVPGGSVGRRAFWLLALCTSLGLLLSWSSNRLLHWLSFPTYTRIHTEWAKELAFPTVTICNNNPIRLYKLTKSDLYFAGHWLGLLLANRTVRPLVLDLLQEDRQAWFRKLSDFRLFLPPRNFEGTNLEFMDRLSHQLDDMLLSCKYRGEPCGAHNFSSVFTRYGKCYMFNAEEEGKTLRTTMKGGTGNGLEIMLDIQQDEYLPVWGDTEDTAFEAGVRVQIHSQAEPPFVHELGFGVAPGFQTFVATQEQRLTYLPPPWGECESKALESGFFQVYSVTACRIDCETRYIVENCNCRMVHMPGDASYCTPEQYKDCAEPALAKLSAVESSSCMCRTPCNMTRYNKELSMVKIPSKTSARYLQKKFNKSEKYITDNILVLDVFFEALNYETIEQKKAYEVAGLLGDIGGQMGLFIGASILTILELFDYAYEVVKDRLLDLLSREDEDESHGEDVSSCDPVANHSETISHTVTVPLQTTLGTLEEIAC
;
A
#
# COMPACT_ATOMS: atom_id res chain seq x y z
N MET A 1 -7.06 -29.47 -9.75
CA MET A 1 -8.34 -30.17 -9.50
C MET A 1 -9.05 -29.39 -8.41
N TRP A 2 -10.25 -28.88 -8.76
CA TRP A 2 -11.27 -28.25 -7.90
C TRP A 2 -10.91 -26.89 -7.28
N ALA A 3 -11.46 -25.84 -7.89
CA ALA A 3 -11.75 -24.56 -7.26
C ALA A 3 -13.28 -24.35 -7.30
N PRO A 4 -13.88 -23.68 -6.31
CA PRO A 4 -15.32 -23.67 -6.07
C PRO A 4 -16.10 -22.80 -7.06
N ALA A 5 -17.39 -23.10 -7.20
CA ALA A 5 -18.33 -22.40 -8.05
C ALA A 5 -18.67 -20.99 -7.51
N PRO A 6 -18.90 -20.00 -8.40
CA PRO A 6 -19.69 -18.84 -8.06
C PRO A 6 -21.12 -19.02 -8.63
N GLU A 7 -22.09 -19.20 -7.74
CA GLU A 7 -23.48 -18.95 -8.05
C GLU A 7 -23.80 -17.45 -7.94
N ALA A 8 -24.65 -17.01 -8.87
CA ALA A 8 -25.64 -15.95 -8.73
C ALA A 8 -25.16 -14.50 -8.55
N TRP A 9 -24.82 -13.85 -9.67
CA TRP A 9 -25.29 -12.49 -9.97
C TRP A 9 -25.93 -12.50 -11.37
N LEU A 10 -27.22 -12.86 -11.40
CA LEU A 10 -28.10 -12.63 -12.54
C LEU A 10 -28.81 -11.30 -12.31
N GLY A 11 -28.48 -10.31 -13.13
CA GLY A 11 -29.13 -9.00 -13.15
C GLY A 11 -28.94 -8.33 -14.50
N ASN A 12 -30.01 -8.33 -15.29
CA ASN A 12 -30.29 -7.50 -16.47
C ASN A 12 -29.56 -7.79 -17.79
N GLU A 13 -30.18 -8.68 -18.58
CA GLU A 13 -30.93 -8.31 -19.79
C GLU A 13 -30.61 -6.93 -20.39
N ALA A 14 -29.62 -6.84 -21.28
CA ALA A 14 -29.55 -5.78 -22.31
C ALA A 14 -28.59 -6.05 -23.48
N PHE A 15 -27.91 -7.20 -23.58
CA PHE A 15 -26.85 -7.39 -24.58
C PHE A 15 -26.86 -8.64 -25.50
N PRO A 16 -27.95 -9.45 -25.61
CA PRO A 16 -28.06 -10.41 -26.71
C PRO A 16 -29.14 -10.10 -27.77
N ALA A 17 -29.97 -9.06 -27.57
CA ALA A 17 -31.09 -8.80 -28.49
C ALA A 17 -30.64 -8.25 -29.87
N ALA A 18 -29.58 -7.44 -29.92
CA ALA A 18 -29.11 -6.82 -31.16
C ALA A 18 -28.45 -7.84 -32.12
N VAL A 19 -27.78 -8.87 -31.59
CA VAL A 19 -27.10 -9.89 -32.40
C VAL A 19 -28.08 -10.98 -32.84
N GLY A 20 -29.05 -11.36 -31.99
CA GLY A 20 -30.09 -12.32 -32.35
C GLY A 20 -31.03 -11.84 -33.46
N ALA A 21 -31.37 -10.54 -33.48
CA ALA A 21 -32.24 -9.95 -34.50
C ALA A 21 -31.59 -9.91 -35.89
N LEU A 22 -30.25 -9.73 -35.96
CA LEU A 22 -29.49 -9.77 -37.22
C LEU A 22 -29.35 -11.18 -37.79
N TRP A 23 -29.28 -12.20 -36.95
CA TRP A 23 -29.21 -13.61 -37.38
C TRP A 23 -30.58 -14.17 -37.80
N ALA A 24 -31.67 -13.78 -37.12
CA ALA A 24 -33.03 -14.18 -37.52
C ALA A 24 -33.49 -13.52 -38.84
N ALA A 25 -33.08 -12.28 -39.10
CA ALA A 25 -33.36 -11.59 -40.35
C ALA A 25 -32.67 -12.24 -41.57
N MET A 26 -31.48 -12.83 -41.38
CA MET A 26 -30.76 -13.53 -42.47
C MET A 26 -31.28 -14.96 -42.73
N ALA A 27 -32.00 -15.58 -41.79
CA ALA A 27 -32.53 -16.94 -41.95
C ALA A 27 -33.87 -16.99 -42.72
N LEU A 28 -34.60 -15.88 -42.85
CA LEU A 28 -35.98 -15.85 -43.38
C LEU A 28 -36.12 -15.43 -44.86
N GLU A 29 -35.07 -14.94 -45.54
CA GLU A 29 -35.14 -14.57 -46.97
C GLU A 29 -34.69 -15.68 -47.96
N GLY A 30 -34.59 -16.93 -47.48
CA GLY A 30 -34.30 -18.09 -48.33
C GLY A 30 -35.53 -18.70 -49.02
N ARG A 31 -36.26 -17.94 -49.87
CA ARG A 31 -37.21 -18.53 -50.84
C ARG A 31 -36.84 -18.10 -52.26
N CYS A 32 -36.26 -19.05 -53.00
CA CYS A 32 -36.07 -18.95 -54.45
C CYS A 32 -37.41 -18.79 -55.17
N LEU A 33 -37.50 -17.74 -55.99
CA LEU A 33 -38.60 -17.39 -56.89
C LEU A 33 -38.92 -18.55 -57.86
N ARG A 34 -40.16 -19.07 -57.80
CA ARG A 34 -40.78 -19.84 -58.90
C ARG A 34 -41.33 -18.85 -59.95
N ARG A 35 -41.10 -19.18 -61.22
CA ARG A 35 -41.42 -18.41 -62.42
C ARG A 35 -42.95 -18.40 -62.68
N GLY A 36 -43.53 -17.21 -62.79
CA GLY A 36 -44.90 -16.96 -63.26
C GLY A 36 -44.96 -15.56 -63.92
N SER A 37 -45.52 -15.49 -65.12
CA SER A 37 -45.55 -14.31 -66.02
C SER A 37 -46.66 -13.29 -65.64
N PRO A 38 -46.79 -12.12 -66.32
CA PRO A 38 -46.75 -10.80 -65.67
C PRO A 38 -48.11 -10.08 -65.57
N ALA A 39 -48.25 -9.17 -64.59
CA ALA A 39 -49.05 -7.95 -64.74
C ALA A 39 -48.74 -6.90 -63.64
N MET A 40 -48.76 -5.62 -64.06
CA MET A 40 -48.77 -4.36 -63.30
C MET A 40 -47.49 -3.86 -62.60
N ILE A 41 -46.94 -2.80 -63.21
CA ILE A 41 -45.79 -1.99 -62.83
C ILE A 41 -46.32 -0.66 -62.28
N ARG A 42 -46.07 -0.34 -60.99
CA ARG A 42 -45.68 1.03 -60.55
C ARG A 42 -45.40 1.26 -59.05
N ARG A 43 -45.68 0.32 -58.14
CA ARG A 43 -45.41 0.51 -56.68
C ARG A 43 -44.01 0.10 -56.18
N GLY A 44 -43.08 -0.18 -57.08
CA GLY A 44 -41.84 -0.89 -56.74
C GLY A 44 -40.57 -0.04 -56.61
N ARG A 45 -40.54 1.26 -56.94
CA ARG A 45 -39.25 1.93 -57.27
C ARG A 45 -38.42 2.36 -56.05
N GLN A 46 -39.01 2.95 -55.00
CA GLN A 46 -38.27 3.38 -53.80
C GLN A 46 -37.92 2.20 -52.86
N ARG A 47 -38.88 1.32 -52.54
CA ARG A 47 -38.61 0.08 -51.77
C ARG A 47 -37.65 -0.88 -52.47
N ARG A 48 -37.58 -0.89 -53.81
CA ARG A 48 -36.53 -1.65 -54.54
C ARG A 48 -35.18 -0.94 -54.49
N ALA A 49 -35.11 0.39 -54.43
CA ALA A 49 -33.84 1.11 -54.36
C ALA A 49 -33.11 0.85 -53.04
N ALA A 50 -33.75 1.04 -51.87
CA ALA A 50 -33.17 0.75 -50.56
C ALA A 50 -32.79 -0.74 -50.40
N LYS A 51 -33.67 -1.67 -50.82
CA LYS A 51 -33.37 -3.11 -50.83
C LYS A 51 -32.24 -3.49 -51.81
N GLN A 52 -32.11 -2.80 -52.95
CA GLN A 52 -31.02 -3.02 -53.89
C GLN A 52 -29.69 -2.44 -53.38
N THR A 53 -29.71 -1.35 -52.63
CA THR A 53 -28.53 -0.78 -51.95
C THR A 53 -28.03 -1.71 -50.86
N LEU A 54 -28.90 -2.16 -49.95
CA LEU A 54 -28.54 -3.09 -48.88
C LEU A 54 -28.04 -4.45 -49.40
N ALA A 55 -28.71 -5.01 -50.41
CA ALA A 55 -28.30 -6.27 -51.06
C ALA A 55 -26.98 -6.14 -51.83
N ARG A 56 -26.69 -4.94 -52.38
CA ARG A 56 -25.37 -4.65 -52.96
C ARG A 56 -24.33 -4.55 -51.87
N VAL A 57 -24.56 -3.78 -50.81
CA VAL A 57 -23.62 -3.58 -49.69
C VAL A 57 -23.26 -4.92 -49.03
N THR A 58 -24.24 -5.77 -48.70
CA THR A 58 -24.00 -7.15 -48.20
C THR A 58 -23.19 -8.00 -49.17
N SER A 59 -23.52 -7.97 -50.47
CA SER A 59 -22.78 -8.70 -51.49
C SER A 59 -21.32 -8.22 -51.62
N THR A 60 -21.08 -6.91 -51.55
CA THR A 60 -19.72 -6.33 -51.52
C THR A 60 -18.98 -6.74 -50.26
N LEU A 61 -19.62 -6.70 -49.08
CA LEU A 61 -19.03 -7.15 -47.82
C LEU A 61 -18.63 -8.63 -47.91
N LEU A 62 -19.55 -9.52 -48.29
CA LEU A 62 -19.27 -10.95 -48.43
C LEU A 62 -18.15 -11.26 -49.45
N SER A 63 -17.99 -10.41 -50.47
CA SER A 63 -16.90 -10.53 -51.45
C SER A 63 -15.55 -9.99 -50.95
N ARG A 64 -15.56 -9.04 -50.00
CA ARG A 64 -14.36 -8.35 -49.49
C ARG A 64 -13.93 -8.79 -48.10
N THR A 65 -14.80 -9.45 -47.33
CA THR A 65 -14.50 -9.88 -45.96
C THR A 65 -13.32 -10.82 -45.94
N ARG A 66 -12.41 -10.56 -45.01
CA ARG A 66 -11.26 -11.44 -44.72
C ARG A 66 -11.59 -12.56 -43.74
N LEU A 67 -12.86 -12.72 -43.37
CA LEU A 67 -13.35 -13.81 -42.52
C LEU A 67 -13.28 -15.13 -43.30
N HIS A 68 -12.40 -16.02 -42.87
CA HIS A 68 -12.03 -17.20 -43.66
C HIS A 68 -13.20 -18.16 -43.91
N GLY A 69 -14.09 -18.33 -42.93
CA GLY A 69 -15.25 -19.23 -43.05
C GLY A 69 -16.47 -18.62 -43.74
N LEU A 70 -16.65 -17.29 -43.71
CA LEU A 70 -17.89 -16.65 -44.15
C LEU A 70 -18.12 -16.78 -45.66
N ARG A 71 -17.05 -16.72 -46.46
CA ARG A 71 -17.09 -16.91 -47.92
C ARG A 71 -17.64 -18.28 -48.32
N HIS A 72 -17.33 -19.34 -47.56
CA HIS A 72 -17.75 -20.70 -47.88
C HIS A 72 -19.20 -21.01 -47.48
N VAL A 73 -19.73 -20.29 -46.49
CA VAL A 73 -21.13 -20.37 -46.09
C VAL A 73 -22.05 -19.70 -47.13
N CYS A 74 -21.62 -18.56 -47.69
CA CYS A 74 -22.45 -17.72 -48.56
C CYS A 74 -22.28 -17.96 -50.07
N VAL A 75 -21.66 -19.07 -50.51
CA VAL A 75 -21.44 -19.35 -51.95
C VAL A 75 -22.76 -19.56 -52.69
N PRO A 76 -23.09 -18.79 -53.76
CA PRO A 76 -24.27 -19.04 -54.59
C PRO A 76 -24.19 -20.40 -55.30
N GLY A 77 -25.21 -21.26 -55.14
CA GLY A 77 -25.29 -22.55 -55.85
C GLY A 77 -24.60 -23.77 -55.21
N GLY A 78 -24.03 -23.64 -54.00
CA GLY A 78 -23.41 -24.78 -53.28
C GLY A 78 -24.41 -25.78 -52.69
N SER A 79 -23.98 -27.04 -52.50
CA SER A 79 -24.80 -28.08 -51.87
C SER A 79 -25.12 -27.77 -50.39
N VAL A 80 -26.35 -28.09 -49.96
CA VAL A 80 -26.84 -27.80 -48.60
C VAL A 80 -25.93 -28.42 -47.53
N GLY A 81 -25.47 -29.66 -47.74
CA GLY A 81 -24.55 -30.34 -46.82
C GLY A 81 -23.19 -29.65 -46.66
N ARG A 82 -22.63 -29.10 -47.74
CA ARG A 82 -21.36 -28.35 -47.68
C ARG A 82 -21.53 -27.05 -46.91
N ARG A 83 -22.63 -26.32 -47.11
CA ARG A 83 -22.93 -25.09 -46.35
C ARG A 83 -23.12 -25.38 -44.87
N ALA A 84 -23.83 -26.46 -44.52
CA ALA A 84 -24.02 -26.87 -43.14
C ALA A 84 -22.70 -27.22 -42.43
N PHE A 85 -21.79 -27.92 -43.12
CA PHE A 85 -20.45 -28.23 -42.60
C PHE A 85 -19.62 -26.97 -42.30
N TRP A 86 -19.54 -26.03 -43.26
CA TRP A 86 -18.78 -24.78 -43.06
C TRP A 86 -19.41 -23.87 -42.01
N LEU A 87 -20.74 -23.87 -41.89
CA LEU A 87 -21.45 -23.15 -40.83
C LEU A 87 -21.12 -23.74 -39.46
N LEU A 88 -21.15 -25.06 -39.31
CA LEU A 88 -20.78 -25.74 -38.07
C LEU A 88 -19.32 -25.43 -37.69
N ALA A 89 -18.40 -25.54 -38.64
CA ALA A 89 -16.98 -25.23 -38.41
C ALA A 89 -16.77 -23.77 -37.98
N LEU A 90 -17.46 -22.82 -38.63
CA LEU A 90 -17.40 -21.40 -38.25
C LEU A 90 -17.95 -21.18 -36.84
N CYS A 91 -19.11 -21.76 -36.51
CA CYS A 91 -19.70 -21.66 -35.18
C CYS A 91 -18.79 -22.26 -34.09
N THR A 92 -18.18 -23.43 -34.36
CA THR A 92 -17.21 -24.05 -33.42
C THR A 92 -15.97 -23.17 -33.25
N SER A 93 -15.42 -22.63 -34.33
CA SER A 93 -14.24 -21.74 -34.27
C SER A 93 -14.53 -20.44 -33.50
N LEU A 94 -15.72 -19.86 -33.68
CA LEU A 94 -16.17 -18.68 -32.95
C LEU A 94 -16.42 -18.98 -31.47
N GLY A 95 -17.02 -20.14 -31.16
CA GLY A 95 -17.24 -20.59 -29.78
C GLY A 95 -15.93 -20.80 -29.02
N LEU A 96 -14.94 -21.42 -29.66
CA LEU A 96 -13.60 -21.59 -29.10
C LEU A 96 -12.90 -20.25 -28.89
N LEU A 97 -12.96 -19.35 -29.88
CA LEU A 97 -12.39 -18.00 -29.77
C LEU A 97 -12.98 -17.26 -28.57
N LEU A 98 -14.31 -17.20 -28.46
CA LEU A 98 -14.98 -16.49 -27.37
C LEU A 98 -14.67 -17.09 -25.99
N SER A 99 -14.64 -18.42 -25.90
CA SER A 99 -14.31 -19.12 -24.65
C SER A 99 -12.87 -18.83 -24.21
N TRP A 100 -11.91 -18.93 -25.13
CA TRP A 100 -10.49 -18.71 -24.83
C TRP A 100 -10.17 -17.24 -24.58
N SER A 101 -10.76 -16.32 -25.35
CA SER A 101 -10.60 -14.89 -25.14
C SER A 101 -11.20 -14.45 -23.80
N SER A 102 -12.36 -14.99 -23.42
CA SER A 102 -12.97 -14.77 -22.11
C SER A 102 -12.07 -15.29 -20.99
N ASN A 103 -11.51 -16.49 -21.13
CA ASN A 103 -10.58 -17.04 -20.15
C ASN A 103 -9.31 -16.18 -19.99
N ARG A 104 -8.72 -15.68 -21.09
CA ARG A 104 -7.57 -14.77 -21.03
C ARG A 104 -7.94 -13.43 -20.38
N LEU A 105 -9.12 -12.91 -20.68
CA LEU A 105 -9.63 -11.67 -20.07
C LEU A 105 -9.85 -11.85 -18.56
N LEU A 106 -10.49 -12.94 -18.13
CA LEU A 106 -10.68 -13.25 -16.71
C LEU A 106 -9.35 -13.43 -15.98
N HIS A 107 -8.37 -14.09 -16.60
CA HIS A 107 -7.03 -14.22 -16.05
C HIS A 107 -6.28 -12.88 -15.98
N TRP A 108 -6.56 -11.94 -16.90
CA TRP A 108 -6.01 -10.58 -16.79
C TRP A 108 -6.70 -9.79 -15.66
N LEU A 109 -8.02 -9.93 -15.53
CA LEU A 109 -8.81 -9.31 -14.45
C LEU A 109 -8.53 -9.89 -13.06
N SER A 110 -7.87 -11.06 -12.96
CA SER A 110 -7.35 -11.56 -11.69
C SER A 110 -6.01 -10.94 -11.28
N PHE A 111 -5.48 -9.99 -12.05
CA PHE A 111 -4.25 -9.24 -11.78
C PHE A 111 -3.05 -10.11 -11.34
N PRO A 112 -2.66 -11.13 -12.12
CA PRO A 112 -1.64 -12.09 -11.71
C PRO A 112 -0.27 -11.42 -11.60
N THR A 113 0.47 -11.77 -10.55
CA THR A 113 1.82 -11.27 -10.26
C THR A 113 2.79 -12.42 -10.07
N TYR A 114 4.08 -12.16 -10.26
CA TYR A 114 5.16 -13.08 -9.93
C TYR A 114 6.30 -12.32 -9.25
N THR A 115 7.08 -13.02 -8.45
CA THR A 115 8.22 -12.44 -7.73
C THR A 115 9.51 -12.76 -8.48
N ARG A 116 10.33 -11.74 -8.73
CA ARG A 116 11.67 -11.88 -9.29
C ARG A 116 12.69 -11.62 -8.19
N ILE A 117 13.54 -12.62 -7.94
CA ILE A 117 14.64 -12.55 -6.98
C ILE A 117 15.95 -12.56 -7.77
N HIS A 118 16.82 -11.61 -7.49
CA HIS A 118 18.17 -11.58 -8.03
C HIS A 118 19.14 -10.96 -7.04
N THR A 119 20.38 -11.42 -7.07
CA THR A 119 21.45 -10.94 -6.18
C THR A 119 22.47 -10.19 -7.01
N GLU A 120 22.79 -8.97 -6.60
CA GLU A 120 23.72 -8.10 -7.29
C GLU A 120 24.91 -7.76 -6.40
N TRP A 121 26.11 -7.78 -6.97
CA TRP A 121 27.34 -7.41 -6.27
C TRP A 121 27.54 -5.90 -6.35
N ALA A 122 27.69 -5.27 -5.18
CA ALA A 122 27.98 -3.85 -5.07
C ALA A 122 29.47 -3.64 -4.79
N LYS A 123 30.03 -2.54 -5.31
CA LYS A 123 31.38 -2.09 -4.93
C LYS A 123 31.39 -1.47 -3.53
N GLU A 124 30.28 -0.83 -3.17
CA GLU A 124 30.08 -0.06 -1.94
C GLU A 124 28.63 -0.23 -1.51
N LEU A 125 28.41 -0.48 -0.22
CA LEU A 125 27.07 -0.54 0.38
C LEU A 125 26.95 0.49 1.49
N ALA A 126 25.80 1.13 1.60
CA ALA A 126 25.48 1.97 2.75
C ALA A 126 25.37 1.08 3.99
N PHE A 127 26.05 1.46 5.08
CA PHE A 127 25.93 0.75 6.33
C PHE A 127 24.56 1.07 6.97
N PRO A 128 23.84 0.10 7.53
CA PRO A 128 22.54 0.37 8.15
C PRO A 128 22.65 1.28 9.37
N THR A 129 21.52 1.81 9.80
CA THR A 129 21.41 2.41 11.14
C THR A 129 21.36 1.30 12.18
N VAL A 130 22.20 1.38 13.20
CA VAL A 130 22.22 0.43 14.33
C VAL A 130 21.75 1.18 15.58
N THR A 131 20.52 0.92 16.00
CA THR A 131 19.93 1.52 17.20
C THR A 131 20.10 0.58 18.38
N ILE A 132 20.64 1.10 19.48
CA ILE A 132 20.96 0.34 20.70
C ILE A 132 20.27 1.01 21.88
N CYS A 133 19.55 0.21 22.66
CA CYS A 133 18.86 0.62 23.88
C CYS A 133 19.33 -0.27 25.03
N ASN A 134 19.60 0.32 26.20
CA ASN A 134 19.71 -0.47 27.42
C ASN A 134 18.30 -0.96 27.82
N ASN A 135 18.18 -2.22 28.27
CA ASN A 135 16.90 -2.74 28.76
C ASN A 135 16.39 -1.97 29.98
N ASN A 136 17.29 -1.36 30.75
CA ASN A 136 16.93 -0.51 31.88
C ASN A 136 16.74 0.95 31.42
N PRO A 137 15.53 1.52 31.53
CA PRO A 137 15.25 2.87 31.01
C PRO A 137 15.85 3.98 31.88
N ILE A 138 15.99 3.76 33.19
CA ILE A 138 16.38 4.78 34.18
C ILE A 138 17.42 4.22 35.15
N ARG A 139 18.50 4.98 35.36
CA ARG A 139 19.54 4.71 36.35
C ARG A 139 19.07 5.04 37.76
N LEU A 140 19.08 4.03 38.63
CA LEU A 140 18.61 4.13 40.00
C LEU A 140 19.35 5.21 40.81
N TYR A 141 20.68 5.32 40.71
CA TYR A 141 21.45 6.27 41.53
C TYR A 141 21.36 7.72 41.03
N LYS A 142 20.79 7.95 39.85
CA LYS A 142 20.57 9.30 39.31
C LYS A 142 19.24 9.90 39.74
N LEU A 143 18.37 9.11 40.38
CA LEU A 143 17.11 9.60 40.94
C LEU A 143 17.36 10.61 42.06
N THR A 144 16.81 11.80 41.89
CA THR A 144 16.75 12.79 42.97
C THR A 144 15.55 12.54 43.87
N LYS A 145 15.53 13.21 45.02
CA LYS A 145 14.38 13.15 45.93
C LYS A 145 13.10 13.68 45.30
N SER A 146 13.21 14.69 44.45
CA SER A 146 12.07 15.23 43.69
C SER A 146 11.57 14.23 42.66
N ASP A 147 12.48 13.61 41.91
CA ASP A 147 12.12 12.58 40.91
C ASP A 147 11.37 11.42 41.58
N LEU A 148 11.91 10.91 42.69
CA LEU A 148 11.28 9.81 43.44
C LEU A 148 9.91 10.21 44.02
N TYR A 149 9.73 11.47 44.43
CA TYR A 149 8.46 11.94 44.97
C TYR A 149 7.33 11.94 43.93
N PHE A 150 7.59 12.39 42.70
CA PHE A 150 6.58 12.49 41.64
C PHE A 150 6.47 11.21 40.80
N ALA A 151 7.60 10.60 40.44
CA ALA A 151 7.66 9.45 39.54
C ALA A 151 7.75 8.11 40.28
N GLY A 152 7.99 8.09 41.59
CA GLY A 152 8.27 6.84 42.31
C GLY A 152 7.13 5.81 42.28
N HIS A 153 5.87 6.24 42.21
CA HIS A 153 4.74 5.31 42.07
C HIS A 153 4.62 4.72 40.65
N TRP A 154 4.95 5.52 39.63
CA TRP A 154 5.00 5.09 38.22
C TRP A 154 6.15 4.10 38.01
N LEU A 155 7.35 4.41 38.51
CA LEU A 155 8.53 3.52 38.49
C LEU A 155 8.39 2.26 39.36
N GLY A 156 7.25 2.08 40.02
CA GLY A 156 7.01 0.98 40.95
C GLY A 156 7.76 1.08 42.28
N LEU A 157 8.71 2.00 42.48
CA LEU A 157 9.51 2.09 43.70
C LEU A 157 8.70 2.43 44.97
N LEU A 158 7.61 3.20 44.80
CA LEU A 158 6.72 3.64 45.87
C LEU A 158 5.30 3.08 45.70
N LEU A 159 4.55 3.08 46.80
CA LEU A 159 3.10 2.92 46.82
C LEU A 159 2.42 4.25 46.43
N ALA A 160 1.13 4.20 46.12
CA ALA A 160 0.34 5.40 45.78
C ALA A 160 0.31 6.46 46.91
N ASN A 161 0.44 6.02 48.16
CA ASN A 161 0.57 6.87 49.34
C ASN A 161 2.01 7.44 49.56
N ARG A 162 2.91 7.26 48.58
CA ARG A 162 4.31 7.71 48.59
C ARG A 162 5.19 7.06 49.65
N THR A 163 4.77 5.93 50.23
CA THR A 163 5.64 5.13 51.11
C THR A 163 6.44 4.12 50.29
N VAL A 164 7.65 3.81 50.74
CA VAL A 164 8.49 2.78 50.12
C VAL A 164 7.82 1.42 50.15
N ARG A 165 7.95 0.66 49.06
CA ARG A 165 7.55 -0.73 49.04
C ARG A 165 8.56 -1.58 49.82
N PRO A 166 8.12 -2.40 50.79
CA PRO A 166 9.04 -3.23 51.58
C PRO A 166 9.93 -4.12 50.70
N LEU A 167 9.36 -4.75 49.67
CA LEU A 167 10.10 -5.67 48.79
C LEU A 167 11.25 -4.98 48.04
N VAL A 168 11.14 -3.68 47.75
CA VAL A 168 12.23 -2.91 47.12
C VAL A 168 13.44 -2.81 48.06
N LEU A 169 13.20 -2.64 49.36
CA LEU A 169 14.29 -2.58 50.35
C LEU A 169 14.99 -3.93 50.49
N ASP A 170 14.23 -5.03 50.44
CA ASP A 170 14.76 -6.39 50.58
C ASP A 170 15.64 -6.80 49.38
N LEU A 171 15.33 -6.29 48.17
CA LEU A 171 16.10 -6.54 46.95
C LEU A 171 17.38 -5.70 46.85
N LEU A 172 17.46 -4.57 47.57
CA LEU A 172 18.65 -3.74 47.60
C LEU A 172 19.71 -4.35 48.53
N GLN A 173 20.98 -4.31 48.10
CA GLN A 173 22.11 -4.68 48.97
C GLN A 173 22.10 -3.85 50.26
N GLU A 174 22.55 -4.45 51.37
CA GLU A 174 22.46 -3.86 52.71
C GLU A 174 23.06 -2.45 52.79
N ASP A 175 24.25 -2.24 52.21
CA ASP A 175 24.93 -0.94 52.17
C ASP A 175 24.09 0.16 51.50
N ARG A 176 23.23 -0.25 50.56
CA ARG A 176 22.45 0.65 49.71
C ARG A 176 21.05 0.94 50.27
N GLN A 177 20.56 0.10 51.17
CA GLN A 177 19.27 0.32 51.82
C GLN A 177 19.26 1.62 52.63
N ALA A 178 20.36 1.96 53.31
CA ALA A 178 20.47 3.19 54.10
C ALA A 178 20.33 4.44 53.23
N TRP A 179 20.99 4.46 52.06
CA TRP A 179 20.87 5.53 51.08
C TRP A 179 19.44 5.67 50.57
N PHE A 180 18.81 4.57 50.15
CA PHE A 180 17.47 4.60 49.58
C PHE A 180 16.42 5.02 50.62
N ARG A 181 16.52 4.53 51.87
CA ARG A 181 15.67 4.99 52.99
C ARG A 181 15.76 6.51 53.16
N LYS A 182 16.97 7.07 53.15
CA LYS A 182 17.17 8.53 53.24
C LYS A 182 16.57 9.28 52.05
N LEU A 183 16.73 8.75 50.84
CA LEU A 183 16.17 9.34 49.62
C LEU A 183 14.63 9.40 49.68
N SER A 184 14.02 8.33 50.17
CA SER A 184 12.56 8.15 50.28
C SER A 184 11.89 8.80 51.49
N ASP A 185 12.63 9.43 52.41
CA ASP A 185 12.03 10.06 53.60
C ASP A 185 11.43 11.43 53.28
N PHE A 186 10.13 11.49 53.01
CA PHE A 186 9.44 12.73 52.61
C PHE A 186 8.89 13.57 53.77
N ARG A 187 9.11 13.20 55.05
CA ARG A 187 8.48 13.89 56.21
C ARG A 187 8.76 15.39 56.30
N LEU A 188 9.95 15.82 55.88
CA LEU A 188 10.39 17.22 55.85
C LEU A 188 10.66 17.72 54.43
N PHE A 189 10.19 17.01 53.41
CA PHE A 189 10.42 17.38 52.02
C PHE A 189 9.33 18.33 51.53
N LEU A 190 9.76 19.51 51.06
CA LEU A 190 8.89 20.47 50.38
C LEU A 190 9.03 20.24 48.88
N PRO A 191 8.03 19.63 48.21
CA PRO A 191 8.10 19.40 46.78
C PRO A 191 8.10 20.73 46.01
N PRO A 192 8.86 20.84 44.90
CA PRO A 192 8.78 21.98 44.00
C PRO A 192 7.33 22.21 43.56
N ARG A 193 6.91 23.49 43.46
CA ARG A 193 5.56 23.84 43.00
C ARG A 193 5.32 23.50 41.54
N ASN A 194 6.38 23.54 40.73
CA ASN A 194 6.33 23.23 39.31
C ASN A 194 7.20 22.00 39.08
N PHE A 195 6.55 20.86 38.87
CA PHE A 195 7.20 19.67 38.31
C PHE A 195 6.80 19.60 36.84
N GLU A 196 7.79 19.71 35.95
CA GLU A 196 7.56 19.75 34.49
C GLU A 196 7.17 18.39 33.89
N GLY A 197 6.88 17.39 34.74
CA GLY A 197 6.47 16.07 34.31
C GLY A 197 7.63 15.20 33.85
N THR A 198 7.31 14.12 33.13
CA THR A 198 8.30 13.28 32.45
C THR A 198 8.63 13.91 31.09
N ASN A 199 9.36 15.02 31.13
CA ASN A 199 9.83 15.71 29.92
C ASN A 199 11.08 15.03 29.34
N LEU A 200 11.57 15.54 28.19
CA LEU A 200 12.82 15.05 27.58
C LEU A 200 14.01 15.16 28.52
N GLU A 201 14.15 16.27 29.25
CA GLU A 201 15.27 16.50 30.17
C GLU A 201 15.30 15.47 31.31
N PHE A 202 14.14 15.13 31.86
CA PHE A 202 13.98 14.10 32.88
C PHE A 202 14.51 12.76 32.39
N MET A 203 14.06 12.32 31.21
CA MET A 203 14.53 11.06 30.62
C MET A 203 15.99 11.13 30.22
N ASP A 204 16.45 12.26 29.65
CA ASP A 204 17.83 12.44 29.21
C ASP A 204 18.84 12.31 30.35
N ARG A 205 18.54 12.91 31.50
CA ARG A 205 19.38 12.86 32.71
C ARG A 205 19.39 11.48 33.35
N LEU A 206 18.22 10.87 33.47
CA LEU A 206 18.05 9.63 34.23
C LEU A 206 18.46 8.39 33.43
N SER A 207 18.31 8.38 32.12
CA SER A 207 18.75 7.26 31.29
C SER A 207 20.27 7.08 31.26
N HIS A 208 20.71 5.90 30.80
CA HIS A 208 22.13 5.58 30.66
C HIS A 208 22.80 6.46 29.61
N GLN A 209 23.97 7.00 29.94
CA GLN A 209 24.77 7.81 29.00
C GLN A 209 25.69 6.91 28.18
N LEU A 210 25.76 7.14 26.88
CA LEU A 210 26.61 6.33 26.01
C LEU A 210 28.08 6.46 26.37
N ASP A 211 28.54 7.65 26.79
CA ASP A 211 29.93 7.86 27.24
C ASP A 211 30.33 6.95 28.41
N ASP A 212 29.37 6.64 29.30
CA ASP A 212 29.61 5.75 30.44
C ASP A 212 29.53 4.26 30.04
N MET A 213 28.69 3.93 29.06
CA MET A 213 28.48 2.56 28.59
C MET A 213 29.55 2.12 27.57
N LEU A 214 30.00 3.02 26.69
CA LEU A 214 30.84 2.69 25.54
C LEU A 214 32.32 2.60 25.93
N LEU A 215 32.79 1.37 26.18
CA LEU A 215 34.17 1.11 26.57
C LEU A 215 35.15 1.12 25.38
N SER A 216 34.68 0.70 24.21
CA SER A 216 35.47 0.69 22.96
C SER A 216 34.52 0.71 21.77
N CYS A 217 34.91 1.41 20.71
CA CYS A 217 34.17 1.47 19.46
C CYS A 217 35.15 1.49 18.29
N LYS A 218 34.92 0.65 17.29
CA LYS A 218 35.62 0.70 16.01
C LYS A 218 34.64 0.55 14.86
N TYR A 219 34.87 1.31 13.79
CA TYR A 219 34.15 1.16 12.54
C TYR A 219 35.17 1.02 11.41
N ARG A 220 35.13 -0.11 10.70
CA ARG A 220 36.13 -0.45 9.66
C ARG A 220 37.58 -0.40 10.18
N GLY A 221 37.78 -0.77 11.44
CA GLY A 221 39.07 -0.73 12.13
C GLY A 221 39.46 0.64 12.71
N GLU A 222 38.80 1.73 12.30
CA GLU A 222 39.06 3.07 12.82
C GLU A 222 38.33 3.31 14.14
N PRO A 223 38.96 3.97 15.13
CA PRO A 223 38.33 4.26 16.42
C PRO A 223 37.13 5.20 16.24
N CYS A 224 36.02 4.89 16.91
CA CYS A 224 34.85 5.75 17.04
C CYS A 224 34.56 6.09 18.51
N GLY A 225 33.65 7.03 18.74
CA GLY A 225 33.22 7.40 20.09
C GLY A 225 31.74 7.75 20.16
N ALA A 226 31.27 8.14 21.34
CA ALA A 226 29.85 8.43 21.59
C ALA A 226 29.30 9.57 20.69
N HIS A 227 30.14 10.53 20.31
CA HIS A 227 29.80 11.62 19.39
C HIS A 227 29.40 11.16 17.97
N ASN A 228 29.69 9.91 17.59
CA ASN A 228 29.25 9.34 16.31
C ASN A 228 27.84 8.74 16.37
N PHE A 229 27.20 8.76 17.53
CA PHE A 229 25.86 8.25 17.74
C PHE A 229 24.90 9.42 18.00
N SER A 230 23.74 9.40 17.36
CA SER A 230 22.64 10.32 17.65
C SER A 230 21.72 9.70 18.69
N SER A 231 21.24 10.50 19.65
CA SER A 231 20.27 10.04 20.64
C SER A 231 18.85 10.02 20.09
N VAL A 232 18.08 9.00 20.45
CA VAL A 232 16.64 8.88 20.14
C VAL A 232 15.92 8.34 21.36
N PHE A 233 14.69 8.80 21.62
CA PHE A 233 13.87 8.26 22.70
C PHE A 233 12.94 7.19 22.15
N THR A 234 12.90 6.04 22.82
CA THR A 234 11.97 4.94 22.52
C THR A 234 11.21 4.56 23.79
N ARG A 235 10.41 3.48 23.75
CA ARG A 235 9.78 2.92 24.95
C ARG A 235 10.80 2.47 26.01
N TYR A 236 12.03 2.11 25.61
CA TYR A 236 13.13 1.79 26.53
C TYR A 236 13.86 3.03 27.09
N GLY A 237 13.35 4.25 26.85
CA GLY A 237 14.01 5.49 27.25
C GLY A 237 15.04 5.95 26.22
N LYS A 238 16.17 6.51 26.67
CA LYS A 238 17.22 7.05 25.79
C LYS A 238 18.01 5.92 25.13
N CYS A 239 17.97 5.90 23.80
CA CYS A 239 18.71 4.98 22.94
C CYS A 239 19.67 5.76 22.02
N TYR A 240 20.57 5.02 21.38
CA TYR A 240 21.64 5.58 20.57
C TYR A 240 21.66 4.93 19.19
N MET A 241 21.68 5.76 18.14
CA MET A 241 21.69 5.31 16.75
C MET A 241 23.07 5.58 16.14
N PHE A 242 23.73 4.52 15.70
CA PHE A 242 24.92 4.63 14.86
C PHE A 242 24.50 4.83 13.40
N ASN A 243 25.14 5.76 12.70
CA ASN A 243 24.93 6.03 11.27
C ASN A 243 23.48 6.46 10.91
N ALA A 244 22.85 7.25 11.79
CA ALA A 244 21.58 7.89 11.48
C ALA A 244 21.73 8.99 10.40
N GLU A 245 20.63 9.26 9.69
CA GLU A 245 20.55 10.36 8.73
C GLU A 245 20.43 11.69 9.47
N GLU A 246 21.41 12.57 9.27
CA GLU A 246 21.49 13.88 9.93
C GLU A 246 22.01 14.91 8.92
N GLU A 247 21.40 16.11 8.91
CA GLU A 247 21.77 17.16 7.96
C GLU A 247 23.26 17.52 8.08
N GLY A 248 23.98 17.43 6.96
CA GLY A 248 25.42 17.75 6.90
C GLY A 248 26.37 16.60 7.26
N LYS A 249 25.88 15.41 7.67
CA LYS A 249 26.70 14.20 7.85
C LYS A 249 26.54 13.25 6.66
N THR A 250 27.66 12.79 6.11
CA THR A 250 27.66 11.76 5.07
C THR A 250 27.41 10.39 5.67
N LEU A 251 26.49 9.63 5.07
CA LEU A 251 26.25 8.24 5.46
C LEU A 251 27.52 7.40 5.32
N ARG A 252 27.77 6.57 6.34
CA ARG A 252 28.92 5.67 6.35
C ARG A 252 28.64 4.46 5.45
N THR A 253 29.66 4.05 4.73
CA THR A 253 29.60 2.95 3.77
C THR A 253 30.66 1.89 4.07
N THR A 254 30.40 0.67 3.62
CA THR A 254 31.39 -0.42 3.62
C THR A 254 31.81 -0.81 2.21
N MET A 255 33.07 -1.22 2.09
CA MET A 255 33.71 -1.64 0.84
C MET A 255 34.13 -3.11 0.86
N LYS A 256 33.94 -3.82 1.98
CA LYS A 256 34.31 -5.22 2.17
C LYS A 256 33.38 -5.88 3.20
N GLY A 257 33.08 -7.16 3.00
CA GLY A 257 32.39 -7.97 4.01
C GLY A 257 33.32 -8.41 5.14
N GLY A 258 32.73 -9.01 6.18
CA GLY A 258 33.44 -9.59 7.32
C GLY A 258 33.59 -8.66 8.53
N THR A 259 33.87 -9.27 9.69
CA THR A 259 33.82 -8.65 11.03
C THR A 259 34.66 -7.38 11.15
N GLY A 260 35.88 -7.36 10.57
CA GLY A 260 36.78 -6.19 10.65
C GLY A 260 36.33 -4.96 9.82
N ASN A 261 35.33 -5.11 8.95
CA ASN A 261 34.83 -4.04 8.08
C ASN A 261 33.47 -3.49 8.54
N GLY A 262 32.99 -3.92 9.71
CA GLY A 262 31.74 -3.49 10.32
C GLY A 262 31.92 -2.55 11.50
N LEU A 263 30.89 -2.49 12.33
CA LEU A 263 30.87 -1.84 13.63
C LEU A 263 31.19 -2.87 14.72
N GLU A 264 32.26 -2.64 15.49
CA GLU A 264 32.65 -3.40 16.67
C GLU A 264 32.52 -2.48 17.89
N ILE A 265 31.64 -2.80 18.83
CA ILE A 265 31.48 -2.04 20.08
C ILE A 265 31.58 -2.95 21.31
N MET A 266 32.21 -2.44 22.37
CA MET A 266 32.23 -3.04 23.69
C MET A 266 31.45 -2.15 24.63
N LEU A 267 30.38 -2.69 25.22
CA LEU A 267 29.46 -1.97 26.09
C LEU A 267 29.49 -2.53 27.52
N ASP A 268 29.36 -1.62 28.49
CA ASP A 268 29.02 -1.90 29.88
C ASP A 268 27.54 -1.56 30.10
N ILE A 269 26.72 -2.57 30.43
CA ILE A 269 25.29 -2.36 30.65
C ILE A 269 24.96 -1.76 32.02
N GLN A 270 25.89 -1.76 32.98
CA GLN A 270 25.71 -1.17 34.31
C GLN A 270 24.50 -1.74 35.08
N GLN A 271 24.44 -3.06 35.28
CA GLN A 271 23.36 -3.72 36.04
C GLN A 271 23.24 -3.19 37.48
N ASP A 272 24.29 -2.59 38.03
CA ASP A 272 24.26 -1.96 39.35
C ASP A 272 23.31 -0.76 39.43
N GLU A 273 23.05 -0.08 38.31
CA GLU A 273 22.13 1.05 38.15
C GLU A 273 20.69 0.63 37.81
N TYR A 274 20.40 -0.66 37.68
CA TYR A 274 19.07 -1.13 37.28
C TYR A 274 18.03 -0.88 38.38
N LEU A 275 16.80 -0.59 37.96
CA LEU A 275 15.67 -0.49 38.88
C LEU A 275 15.35 -1.88 39.47
N PRO A 276 15.11 -1.99 40.79
CA PRO A 276 14.71 -3.25 41.41
C PRO A 276 13.28 -3.62 40.98
N VAL A 277 13.12 -4.82 40.42
CA VAL A 277 11.84 -5.36 39.96
C VAL A 277 11.21 -6.21 41.06
N TRP A 278 9.99 -5.87 41.48
CA TRP A 278 9.29 -6.49 42.62
C TRP A 278 7.85 -6.95 42.31
N GLY A 279 7.39 -6.77 41.07
CA GLY A 279 6.08 -7.20 40.61
C GLY A 279 6.02 -7.25 39.09
N ASP A 280 5.02 -7.96 38.57
CA ASP A 280 4.79 -8.11 37.13
C ASP A 280 4.00 -6.90 36.62
N THR A 281 4.66 -6.02 35.88
CA THR A 281 4.01 -5.02 35.02
C THR A 281 4.39 -5.28 33.57
N GLU A 282 3.60 -4.85 32.61
CA GLU A 282 3.89 -5.08 31.17
C GLU A 282 5.26 -4.51 30.76
N ASP A 283 5.75 -3.46 31.44
CA ASP A 283 7.02 -2.78 31.16
C ASP A 283 8.19 -3.19 32.09
N THR A 284 8.03 -4.16 33.00
CA THR A 284 9.16 -4.60 33.85
C THR A 284 10.12 -5.50 33.07
N ALA A 285 11.31 -4.98 32.79
CA ALA A 285 12.39 -5.74 32.18
C ALA A 285 13.06 -6.67 33.21
N PHE A 286 12.70 -7.96 33.19
CA PHE A 286 13.45 -9.02 33.90
C PHE A 286 14.80 -9.36 33.24
N GLU A 287 15.01 -8.85 32.02
CA GLU A 287 16.15 -9.16 31.17
C GLU A 287 17.29 -8.16 31.39
N ALA A 288 18.51 -8.67 31.60
CA ALA A 288 19.74 -7.88 31.57
C ALA A 288 20.41 -7.97 30.20
N GLY A 289 20.76 -6.83 29.62
CA GLY A 289 21.36 -6.73 28.29
C GLY A 289 20.93 -5.46 27.58
N VAL A 290 21.15 -5.46 26.27
CA VAL A 290 20.73 -4.37 25.37
C VAL A 290 19.83 -4.91 24.27
N ARG A 291 18.87 -4.10 23.83
CA ARG A 291 18.06 -4.36 22.63
C ARG A 291 18.65 -3.59 21.46
N VAL A 292 18.78 -4.28 20.34
CA VAL A 292 19.40 -3.74 19.12
C VAL A 292 18.45 -3.89 17.96
N GLN A 293 18.30 -2.83 17.17
CA GLN A 293 17.57 -2.85 15.92
C GLN A 293 18.48 -2.37 14.79
N ILE A 294 18.49 -3.12 13.69
CA ILE A 294 19.18 -2.76 12.46
C ILE A 294 18.10 -2.39 11.44
N HIS A 295 18.13 -1.16 10.96
CA HIS A 295 17.09 -0.63 10.08
C HIS A 295 17.66 0.35 9.04
N SER A 296 16.83 0.69 8.06
CA SER A 296 17.14 1.73 7.09
C SER A 296 17.15 3.10 7.78
N GLN A 297 17.95 4.03 7.26
CA GLN A 297 18.01 5.41 7.71
C GLN A 297 16.65 6.12 7.67
N ALA A 298 15.85 5.83 6.64
CA ALA A 298 14.53 6.41 6.44
C ALA A 298 13.45 5.87 7.40
N GLU A 299 13.76 4.82 8.17
CA GLU A 299 12.82 4.16 9.08
C GLU A 299 13.11 4.55 10.53
N PRO A 300 12.13 5.06 11.30
CA PRO A 300 12.33 5.33 12.73
C PRO A 300 12.47 4.03 13.53
N PRO A 301 13.23 4.05 14.64
CA PRO A 301 13.44 2.86 15.46
C PRO A 301 12.20 2.47 16.24
N PHE A 302 11.85 1.18 16.18
CA PHE A 302 10.73 0.54 16.86
C PHE A 302 11.22 -0.69 17.64
N VAL A 303 12.17 -0.44 18.55
CA VAL A 303 13.05 -1.45 19.17
C VAL A 303 12.29 -2.47 20.04
N HIS A 304 11.16 -2.08 20.65
CA HIS A 304 10.40 -2.96 21.55
C HIS A 304 9.74 -4.14 20.85
N GLU A 305 9.46 -4.05 19.54
CA GLU A 305 8.94 -5.17 18.76
C GLU A 305 9.93 -5.73 17.74
N LEU A 306 10.72 -4.87 17.09
CA LEU A 306 11.61 -5.27 15.99
C LEU A 306 13.06 -5.48 16.44
N GLY A 307 13.39 -5.14 17.69
CA GLY A 307 14.73 -5.28 18.25
C GLY A 307 15.04 -6.69 18.75
N PHE A 308 16.26 -7.16 18.50
CA PHE A 308 16.80 -8.39 19.05
C PHE A 308 17.62 -8.12 20.32
N GLY A 309 17.62 -9.06 21.26
CA GLY A 309 18.39 -8.95 22.50
C GLY A 309 19.86 -9.36 22.32
N VAL A 310 20.76 -8.65 23.00
CA VAL A 310 22.19 -8.98 23.09
C VAL A 310 22.56 -9.11 24.57
N ALA A 311 23.08 -10.28 24.93
CA ALA A 311 23.36 -10.63 26.32
C ALA A 311 24.76 -10.19 26.78
N PRO A 312 24.93 -9.81 28.07
CA PRO A 312 26.24 -9.65 28.69
C PRO A 312 27.00 -10.97 28.80
N GLY A 313 28.33 -10.89 28.85
CA GLY A 313 29.22 -12.06 28.91
C GLY A 313 29.45 -12.74 27.57
N PHE A 314 28.95 -12.17 26.47
CA PHE A 314 29.12 -12.67 25.11
C PHE A 314 29.60 -11.59 24.15
N GLN A 315 30.38 -12.02 23.17
CA GLN A 315 30.62 -11.30 21.93
C GLN A 315 29.66 -11.85 20.89
N THR A 316 28.75 -10.99 20.43
CA THR A 316 27.68 -11.35 19.48
C THR A 316 28.03 -10.82 18.10
N PHE A 317 28.17 -11.73 17.15
CA PHE A 317 28.37 -11.44 15.74
C PHE A 317 27.02 -11.42 15.03
N VAL A 318 26.74 -10.32 14.36
CA VAL A 318 25.54 -10.09 13.57
C VAL A 318 25.97 -9.89 12.13
N ALA A 319 25.93 -10.98 11.37
CA ALA A 319 26.15 -10.94 9.93
C ALA A 319 24.87 -10.46 9.24
N THR A 320 24.95 -9.38 8.48
CA THR A 320 23.82 -8.76 7.81
C THR A 320 23.89 -8.87 6.29
N GLN A 321 22.72 -8.89 5.66
CA GLN A 321 22.56 -8.82 4.21
C GLN A 321 21.46 -7.81 3.87
N GLU A 322 21.74 -6.88 2.95
CA GLU A 322 20.77 -5.89 2.47
C GLU A 322 19.79 -6.56 1.49
N GLN A 323 18.50 -6.38 1.73
CA GLN A 323 17.42 -6.79 0.84
C GLN A 323 16.60 -5.57 0.42
N ARG A 324 16.42 -5.38 -0.88
CA ARG A 324 15.56 -4.33 -1.46
C ARG A 324 14.29 -4.96 -1.96
N LEU A 325 13.16 -4.57 -1.36
CA LEU A 325 11.86 -5.11 -1.66
C LEU A 325 11.03 -4.06 -2.41
N THR A 326 10.49 -4.46 -3.56
CA THR A 326 9.57 -3.64 -4.36
C THR A 326 8.25 -4.38 -4.54
N TYR A 327 7.18 -3.79 -4.03
CA TYR A 327 5.81 -4.30 -4.11
C TYR A 327 5.00 -3.53 -5.15
N LEU A 328 3.92 -4.15 -5.63
CA LEU A 328 3.00 -3.51 -6.56
C LEU A 328 1.81 -2.87 -5.84
N PRO A 329 1.35 -1.69 -6.30
CA PRO A 329 0.18 -1.04 -5.74
C PRO A 329 -1.12 -1.74 -6.17
N PRO A 330 -2.25 -1.43 -5.51
CA PRO A 330 -3.57 -1.88 -5.96
C PRO A 330 -3.83 -1.50 -7.43
N PRO A 331 -4.46 -2.37 -8.24
CA PRO A 331 -5.10 -3.66 -7.91
C PRO A 331 -4.17 -4.90 -7.94
N TRP A 332 -2.88 -4.77 -8.26
CA TRP A 332 -1.95 -5.92 -8.36
C TRP A 332 -1.39 -6.40 -7.02
N GLY A 333 -1.35 -5.51 -6.03
CA GLY A 333 -0.92 -5.79 -4.67
C GLY A 333 -1.54 -4.79 -3.70
N GLU A 334 -1.02 -4.72 -2.48
CA GLU A 334 -1.61 -3.91 -1.40
C GLU A 334 -0.63 -2.89 -0.80
N CYS A 335 0.38 -2.45 -1.56
CA CYS A 335 1.36 -1.50 -1.04
C CYS A 335 0.89 -0.04 -1.07
N GLU A 336 1.46 0.77 -0.18
CA GLU A 336 1.23 2.20 -0.07
C GLU A 336 2.50 3.00 -0.40
N SER A 337 2.34 4.18 -1.01
CA SER A 337 3.45 5.07 -1.37
C SER A 337 3.19 6.53 -1.01
N LYS A 338 2.05 6.83 -0.40
CA LYS A 338 1.67 8.18 0.01
C LYS A 338 2.40 8.55 1.29
N ALA A 339 2.81 9.81 1.40
CA ALA A 339 3.32 10.37 2.65
C ALA A 339 2.19 10.44 3.69
N LEU A 340 2.55 10.38 4.98
CA LEU A 340 1.60 10.50 6.08
C LEU A 340 1.05 11.94 6.16
N GLU A 341 -0.24 12.07 6.46
CA GLU A 341 -0.91 13.38 6.55
C GLU A 341 -0.44 14.24 7.72
N SER A 342 0.02 13.62 8.83
CA SER A 342 0.49 14.32 10.03
C SER A 342 1.82 15.07 9.83
N GLY A 343 2.59 14.72 8.81
CA GLY A 343 3.87 15.37 8.50
C GLY A 343 5.00 15.12 9.51
N PHE A 344 4.82 14.24 10.52
CA PHE A 344 5.88 13.93 11.49
C PHE A 344 7.09 13.23 10.87
N PHE A 345 6.86 12.45 9.81
CA PHE A 345 7.88 11.70 9.09
C PHE A 345 7.79 12.02 7.59
N GLN A 346 8.93 12.29 6.96
CA GLN A 346 8.98 12.61 5.53
C GLN A 346 8.75 11.37 4.65
N VAL A 347 9.20 10.20 5.11
CA VAL A 347 9.12 8.94 4.37
C VAL A 347 8.14 7.99 5.06
N TYR A 348 7.20 7.44 4.29
CA TYR A 348 6.29 6.42 4.79
C TYR A 348 7.05 5.11 5.05
N SER A 349 6.91 4.60 6.27
CA SER A 349 7.33 3.26 6.66
C SER A 349 6.27 2.68 7.59
N VAL A 350 6.26 1.35 7.73
CA VAL A 350 5.29 0.68 8.60
C VAL A 350 5.44 1.16 10.05
N THR A 351 6.67 1.35 10.52
CA THR A 351 6.96 1.85 11.87
C THR A 351 6.58 3.31 12.04
N ALA A 352 6.86 4.19 11.06
CA ALA A 352 6.40 5.58 11.09
C ALA A 352 4.86 5.68 11.18
N CYS A 353 4.14 4.89 10.37
CA CYS A 353 2.67 4.81 10.42
C CYS A 353 2.16 4.37 11.79
N ARG A 354 2.81 3.38 12.42
CA ARG A 354 2.42 2.89 13.74
C ARG A 354 2.67 3.92 14.84
N ILE A 355 3.84 4.54 14.86
CA ILE A 355 4.16 5.60 15.82
C ILE A 355 3.18 6.76 15.68
N ASP A 356 2.88 7.17 14.44
CA ASP A 356 1.89 8.21 14.16
C ASP A 356 0.51 7.86 14.69
N CYS A 357 0.04 6.63 14.42
CA CYS A 357 -1.27 6.17 14.87
C CYS A 357 -1.36 6.06 16.41
N GLU A 358 -0.33 5.50 17.05
CA GLU A 358 -0.23 5.44 18.52
C GLU A 358 -0.22 6.85 19.13
N THR A 359 0.54 7.77 18.53
CA THR A 359 0.63 9.16 18.99
C THR A 359 -0.72 9.85 18.91
N ARG A 360 -1.39 9.78 17.76
CA ARG A 360 -2.71 10.39 17.57
C ARG A 360 -3.74 9.80 18.53
N TYR A 361 -3.75 8.48 18.70
CA TYR A 361 -4.67 7.81 19.62
C TYR A 361 -4.49 8.26 21.07
N ILE A 362 -3.24 8.42 21.53
CA ILE A 362 -2.94 8.85 22.89
C ILE A 362 -3.21 10.34 23.09
N VAL A 363 -2.92 11.18 22.10
CA VAL A 363 -3.27 12.60 22.15
C VAL A 363 -4.80 12.79 22.19
N GLU A 364 -5.56 12.05 21.37
CA GLU A 364 -7.03 12.12 21.34
C GLU A 364 -7.67 11.64 22.66
N ASN A 365 -7.14 10.60 23.31
CA ASN A 365 -7.74 10.02 24.53
C ASN A 365 -7.21 10.59 25.84
N CYS A 366 -5.91 10.93 25.90
CA CYS A 366 -5.24 11.36 27.13
C CYS A 366 -4.80 12.84 27.10
N ASN A 367 -4.97 13.57 25.98
CA ASN A 367 -4.56 14.96 25.80
C ASN A 367 -3.08 15.24 26.12
N CYS A 368 -2.24 14.22 26.01
CA CYS A 368 -0.81 14.29 26.24
C CYS A 368 -0.10 13.31 25.30
N ARG A 369 1.23 13.39 25.22
CA ARG A 369 2.05 12.42 24.50
C ARG A 369 3.17 11.87 25.38
N MET A 370 3.60 10.65 25.05
CA MET A 370 4.78 10.06 25.68
C MET A 370 6.07 10.68 25.14
N VAL A 371 7.18 10.49 25.87
CA VAL A 371 8.47 11.12 25.52
C VAL A 371 9.00 10.73 24.13
N HIS A 372 8.77 9.48 23.71
CA HIS A 372 9.20 8.97 22.41
C HIS A 372 8.27 9.32 21.25
N MET A 373 7.09 9.88 21.53
CA MET A 373 6.10 10.21 20.51
C MET A 373 6.42 11.58 19.89
N PRO A 374 6.34 11.73 18.56
CA PRO A 374 6.52 13.02 17.90
C PRO A 374 5.36 14.00 18.16
N GLY A 375 5.52 15.24 17.70
CA GLY A 375 4.49 16.29 17.75
C GLY A 375 4.62 17.28 18.92
N ASP A 376 3.72 18.26 18.92
CA ASP A 376 3.81 19.45 19.80
C ASP A 376 2.92 19.35 21.06
N ALA A 377 2.20 18.24 21.24
CA ALA A 377 1.39 18.01 22.44
C ALA A 377 2.26 18.00 23.71
N SER A 378 1.68 18.35 24.86
CA SER A 378 2.40 18.33 26.14
C SER A 378 2.76 16.90 26.55
N TYR A 379 3.91 16.74 27.22
CA TYR A 379 4.30 15.46 27.80
C TYR A 379 3.33 15.02 28.89
N CYS A 380 3.03 13.72 28.93
CA CYS A 380 2.19 13.15 29.99
C CYS A 380 2.90 13.25 31.35
N THR A 381 2.14 13.44 32.44
CA THR A 381 2.68 13.34 33.81
C THR A 381 2.83 11.87 34.23
N PRO A 382 3.62 11.54 35.28
CA PRO A 382 3.71 10.17 35.79
C PRO A 382 2.35 9.52 36.13
N GLU A 383 1.40 10.33 36.61
CA GLU A 383 0.03 9.87 36.90
C GLU A 383 -0.73 9.56 35.60
N GLN A 384 -0.69 10.46 34.62
CA GLN A 384 -1.29 10.23 33.30
C GLN A 384 -0.69 9.03 32.56
N TYR A 385 0.61 8.78 32.73
CA TYR A 385 1.29 7.60 32.19
C TYR A 385 0.61 6.31 32.66
N LYS A 386 0.48 6.16 33.99
CA LYS A 386 -0.04 4.96 34.62
C LYS A 386 -1.57 4.82 34.51
N ASP A 387 -2.29 5.92 34.65
CA ASP A 387 -3.75 5.90 34.75
C ASP A 387 -4.44 5.98 33.38
N CYS A 388 -3.77 6.53 32.35
CA CYS A 388 -4.35 6.71 31.01
C CYS A 388 -3.51 6.08 29.90
N ALA A 389 -2.26 6.53 29.74
CA ALA A 389 -1.50 6.28 28.51
C ALA A 389 -1.09 4.80 28.34
N GLU A 390 -0.58 4.16 29.39
CA GLU A 390 -0.24 2.71 29.41
C GLU A 390 -1.49 1.84 29.16
N PRO A 391 -2.60 1.97 29.93
CA PRO A 391 -3.84 1.23 29.64
C PRO A 391 -4.44 1.49 28.26
N ALA A 392 -4.34 2.73 27.74
CA ALA A 392 -4.85 3.08 26.43
C ALA A 392 -4.04 2.39 25.31
N LEU A 393 -2.71 2.34 25.42
CA LEU A 393 -1.87 1.58 24.48
C LEU A 393 -2.15 0.08 24.57
N ALA A 394 -2.25 -0.48 25.78
CA ALA A 394 -2.57 -1.89 25.98
C ALA A 394 -3.93 -2.25 25.34
N LYS A 395 -4.93 -1.37 25.49
CA LYS A 395 -6.24 -1.50 24.83
C LYS A 395 -6.12 -1.41 23.32
N LEU A 396 -5.31 -0.50 22.79
CA LEU A 396 -5.09 -0.37 21.35
C LEU A 396 -4.46 -1.64 20.76
N SER A 397 -3.51 -2.27 21.46
CA SER A 397 -2.93 -3.56 21.03
C SER A 397 -3.88 -4.74 21.19
N ALA A 398 -4.76 -4.73 22.19
CA ALA A 398 -5.70 -5.83 22.44
C ALA A 398 -6.95 -5.79 21.54
N VAL A 399 -7.35 -4.60 21.06
CA VAL A 399 -8.45 -4.45 20.11
C VAL A 399 -7.94 -4.81 18.72
N GLU A 400 -8.00 -6.10 18.42
CA GLU A 400 -7.69 -6.71 17.14
C GLU A 400 -8.78 -6.36 16.11
N SER A 401 -8.92 -5.08 15.73
CA SER A 401 -9.57 -4.63 14.48
C SER A 401 -9.72 -3.11 14.36
N SER A 402 -9.22 -2.58 13.25
CA SER A 402 -9.58 -1.31 12.56
C SER A 402 -8.88 0.01 12.91
N SER A 403 -8.42 0.30 14.12
CA SER A 403 -7.96 1.69 14.41
C SER A 403 -6.58 2.06 13.82
N CYS A 404 -5.64 1.12 13.70
CA CYS A 404 -4.28 1.38 13.19
C CYS A 404 -3.86 0.32 12.15
N MET A 405 -4.41 0.37 10.94
CA MET A 405 -3.99 -0.49 9.83
C MET A 405 -2.87 0.16 9.01
N CYS A 406 -1.63 -0.23 9.28
CA CYS A 406 -0.47 0.21 8.51
C CYS A 406 -0.10 -0.80 7.42
N ARG A 407 -0.18 -0.37 6.15
CA ARG A 407 0.17 -1.20 5.00
C ARG A 407 1.68 -1.16 4.76
N THR A 408 2.18 -2.10 3.97
CA THR A 408 3.60 -2.10 3.61
C THR A 408 3.89 -1.05 2.54
N PRO A 409 5.02 -0.34 2.63
CA PRO A 409 5.45 0.57 1.58
C PRO A 409 5.75 -0.19 0.27
N CYS A 410 5.57 0.49 -0.86
CA CYS A 410 5.90 -0.09 -2.16
C CYS A 410 7.40 -0.30 -2.35
N ASN A 411 8.25 0.52 -1.70
CA ASN A 411 9.69 0.36 -1.71
C ASN A 411 10.18 0.32 -0.26
N MET A 412 10.93 -0.72 0.10
CA MET A 412 11.59 -0.78 1.40
C MET A 412 12.93 -1.52 1.32
N THR A 413 13.81 -1.16 2.24
CA THR A 413 15.07 -1.86 2.46
C THR A 413 14.99 -2.58 3.78
N ARG A 414 15.29 -3.88 3.77
CA ARG A 414 15.31 -4.75 4.95
C ARG A 414 16.71 -5.31 5.11
N TYR A 415 17.13 -5.51 6.36
CA TYR A 415 18.38 -6.19 6.67
C TYR A 415 18.07 -7.56 7.26
N ASN A 416 18.42 -8.61 6.51
CA ASN A 416 18.47 -9.94 7.10
C ASN A 416 19.68 -10.04 8.03
N LYS A 417 19.53 -10.83 9.09
CA LYS A 417 20.53 -10.95 10.15
C LYS A 417 20.69 -12.41 10.56
N GLU A 418 21.94 -12.85 10.64
CA GLU A 418 22.33 -14.11 11.23
C GLU A 418 23.16 -13.84 12.48
N LEU A 419 22.75 -14.42 13.61
CA LEU A 419 23.38 -14.19 14.91
C LEU A 419 24.22 -15.39 15.30
N SER A 420 25.44 -15.14 15.73
CA SER A 420 26.29 -16.11 16.41
C SER A 420 26.98 -15.48 17.61
N MET A 421 27.35 -16.27 18.61
CA MET A 421 27.87 -15.75 19.87
C MET A 421 29.04 -16.58 20.39
N VAL A 422 30.00 -15.91 21.01
CA VAL A 422 31.12 -16.53 21.72
C VAL A 422 31.25 -15.92 23.11
N LYS A 423 31.76 -16.69 24.07
CA LYS A 423 31.89 -16.22 25.46
C LYS A 423 33.02 -15.20 25.61
N ILE A 424 32.76 -14.11 26.33
CA ILE A 424 33.77 -13.13 26.77
C ILE A 424 33.61 -12.87 28.28
N PRO A 425 34.71 -12.77 29.05
CA PRO A 425 36.09 -12.96 28.66
C PRO A 425 36.56 -14.42 28.64
N SER A 426 37.67 -14.65 27.95
CA SER A 426 38.48 -15.87 28.12
C SER A 426 39.17 -15.86 29.48
N LYS A 427 39.61 -17.03 29.97
CA LYS A 427 40.31 -17.15 31.26
C LYS A 427 41.55 -16.25 31.37
N THR A 428 42.25 -16.03 30.27
CA THR A 428 43.46 -15.19 30.24
C THR A 428 43.12 -13.70 30.12
N SER A 429 42.11 -13.34 29.33
CA SER A 429 41.70 -11.94 29.14
C SER A 429 40.91 -11.38 30.32
N ALA A 430 40.31 -12.23 31.17
CA ALA A 430 39.58 -11.80 32.36
C ALA A 430 40.41 -10.90 33.28
N ARG A 431 41.65 -11.32 33.62
CA ARG A 431 42.57 -10.54 34.46
C ARG A 431 42.98 -9.21 33.83
N TYR A 432 43.12 -9.18 32.50
CA TYR A 432 43.45 -7.96 31.79
C TYR A 432 42.30 -6.95 31.86
N LEU A 433 41.06 -7.38 31.61
CA LEU A 433 39.89 -6.49 31.66
C LEU A 433 39.61 -5.97 33.07
N GLN A 434 39.81 -6.82 34.09
CA GLN A 434 39.73 -6.39 35.50
C GLN A 434 40.67 -5.21 35.79
N LYS A 435 41.94 -5.33 35.39
CA LYS A 435 42.95 -4.29 35.62
C LYS A 435 42.70 -3.05 34.76
N LYS A 436 42.24 -3.23 33.51
CA LYS A 436 41.96 -2.13 32.58
C LYS A 436 40.79 -1.26 33.05
N PHE A 437 39.70 -1.89 33.52
CA PHE A 437 38.47 -1.19 33.90
C PHE A 437 38.31 -1.01 35.42
N ASN A 438 39.23 -1.54 36.22
CA ASN A 438 39.18 -1.52 37.68
C ASN A 438 37.86 -2.11 38.24
N LYS A 439 37.44 -3.27 37.71
CA LYS A 439 36.21 -4.00 38.08
C LYS A 439 36.50 -5.46 38.42
N SER A 440 35.62 -6.11 39.17
CA SER A 440 35.74 -7.52 39.55
C SER A 440 35.47 -8.47 38.38
N GLU A 441 35.98 -9.71 38.43
CA GLU A 441 35.72 -10.73 37.39
C GLU A 441 34.23 -10.96 37.13
N LYS A 442 33.48 -11.01 38.23
CA LYS A 442 32.04 -11.21 38.21
C LYS A 442 31.36 -10.04 37.49
N TYR A 443 31.74 -8.81 37.82
CA TYR A 443 31.22 -7.63 37.15
C TYR A 443 31.48 -7.66 35.64
N ILE A 444 32.69 -8.02 35.22
CA ILE A 444 33.04 -8.12 33.79
C ILE A 444 32.15 -9.14 33.07
N THR A 445 31.93 -10.31 33.68
CA THR A 445 31.12 -11.37 33.08
C THR A 445 29.64 -10.99 33.02
N ASP A 446 29.14 -10.31 34.06
CA ASP A 446 27.73 -9.97 34.18
C ASP A 446 27.37 -8.67 33.43
N ASN A 447 28.32 -7.76 33.15
CA ASN A 447 28.00 -6.44 32.58
C ASN A 447 28.59 -6.15 31.20
N ILE A 448 29.73 -6.76 30.84
CA ILE A 448 30.38 -6.44 29.56
C ILE A 448 29.82 -7.32 28.45
N LEU A 449 29.45 -6.68 27.34
CA LEU A 449 29.16 -7.36 26.07
C LEU A 449 29.97 -6.74 24.93
N VAL A 450 30.16 -7.53 23.88
CA VAL A 450 30.71 -7.04 22.61
C VAL A 450 29.69 -7.31 21.51
N LEU A 451 29.44 -6.33 20.66
CA LEU A 451 28.55 -6.44 19.52
C LEU A 451 29.32 -6.12 18.25
N ASP A 452 29.31 -7.05 17.31
CA ASP A 452 29.90 -6.92 15.98
C ASP A 452 28.80 -6.97 14.92
N VAL A 453 28.55 -5.85 14.23
CA VAL A 453 27.59 -5.77 13.12
C VAL A 453 28.34 -5.56 11.81
N PHE A 454 28.22 -6.47 10.86
CA PHE A 454 28.95 -6.42 9.59
C PHE A 454 28.17 -7.09 8.47
N PHE A 455 28.45 -6.73 7.23
CA PHE A 455 27.90 -7.43 6.08
C PHE A 455 28.63 -8.75 5.82
N GLU A 456 27.89 -9.83 5.57
CA GLU A 456 28.48 -11.13 5.20
C GLU A 456 29.29 -11.02 3.90
N ALA A 457 28.67 -10.47 2.87
CA ALA A 457 29.25 -10.18 1.57
C ALA A 457 28.75 -8.82 1.05
N LEU A 458 29.45 -8.24 0.07
CA LEU A 458 29.01 -7.00 -0.60
C LEU A 458 28.02 -7.29 -1.72
N ASN A 459 26.95 -7.97 -1.39
CA ASN A 459 25.84 -8.17 -2.29
C ASN A 459 24.54 -7.70 -1.64
N TYR A 460 23.62 -7.26 -2.47
CA TYR A 460 22.24 -7.02 -2.05
C TYR A 460 21.32 -7.93 -2.84
N GLU A 461 20.25 -8.36 -2.19
CA GLU A 461 19.20 -9.14 -2.83
C GLU A 461 18.04 -8.21 -3.19
N THR A 462 17.64 -8.21 -4.45
CA THR A 462 16.50 -7.42 -4.93
C THR A 462 15.33 -8.36 -5.18
N ILE A 463 14.25 -8.15 -4.43
CA ILE A 463 13.00 -8.94 -4.47
C ILE A 463 11.89 -8.03 -5.00
N GLU A 464 11.52 -8.22 -6.26
CA GLU A 464 10.53 -7.37 -6.94
C GLU A 464 9.28 -8.16 -7.33
N GLN A 465 8.11 -7.62 -7.02
CA GLN A 465 6.85 -8.08 -7.61
C GLN A 465 6.68 -7.47 -9.01
N LYS A 466 6.47 -8.33 -10.00
CA LYS A 466 6.21 -7.95 -11.39
C LYS A 466 4.84 -8.43 -11.84
N LYS A 467 4.24 -7.69 -12.78
CA LYS A 467 2.98 -8.05 -13.41
C LYS A 467 3.22 -9.27 -14.29
N ALA A 468 2.55 -10.38 -14.00
CA ALA A 468 2.70 -11.61 -14.79
C ALA A 468 2.05 -11.49 -16.17
N TYR A 469 1.02 -10.65 -16.27
CA TYR A 469 0.27 -10.46 -17.50
C TYR A 469 -0.08 -9.00 -17.70
N GLU A 470 0.48 -8.41 -18.75
CA GLU A 470 0.26 -7.01 -19.12
C GLU A 470 -0.77 -6.89 -20.24
N VAL A 471 -1.25 -5.66 -20.47
CA VAL A 471 -2.21 -5.36 -21.55
C VAL A 471 -1.66 -5.78 -22.92
N ALA A 472 -0.35 -5.60 -23.14
CA ALA A 472 0.30 -6.05 -24.37
C ALA A 472 0.20 -7.58 -24.55
N GLY A 473 0.36 -8.35 -23.48
CA GLY A 473 0.18 -9.80 -23.50
C GLY A 473 -1.27 -10.21 -23.80
N LEU A 474 -2.25 -9.51 -23.19
CA LEU A 474 -3.67 -9.72 -23.45
C LEU A 474 -4.03 -9.49 -24.92
N LEU A 475 -3.61 -8.36 -25.48
CA LEU A 475 -3.88 -8.03 -26.88
C LEU A 475 -3.17 -8.99 -27.84
N GLY A 476 -1.96 -9.43 -27.50
CA GLY A 476 -1.21 -10.44 -28.25
C GLY A 476 -1.94 -11.78 -28.29
N ASP A 477 -2.42 -12.28 -27.15
CA ASP A 477 -3.11 -13.56 -27.08
C ASP A 477 -4.49 -13.52 -27.76
N ILE A 478 -5.29 -12.47 -27.51
CA ILE A 478 -6.61 -12.31 -28.16
C ILE A 478 -6.42 -12.11 -29.67
N GLY A 479 -5.48 -11.27 -30.09
CA GLY A 479 -5.17 -11.01 -31.50
C GLY A 479 -4.68 -12.27 -32.20
N GLY A 480 -3.80 -13.05 -31.56
CA GLY A 480 -3.31 -14.33 -32.08
C GLY A 480 -4.43 -15.36 -32.24
N GLN A 481 -5.31 -15.50 -31.25
CA GLN A 481 -6.47 -16.39 -31.32
C GLN A 481 -7.47 -15.95 -32.40
N MET A 482 -7.74 -14.65 -32.50
CA MET A 482 -8.63 -14.09 -33.53
C MET A 482 -8.09 -14.34 -34.95
N GLY A 483 -6.78 -14.18 -35.13
CA GLY A 483 -6.08 -14.52 -36.37
C GLY A 483 -6.09 -16.02 -36.67
N LEU A 484 -5.96 -16.89 -35.67
CA LEU A 484 -5.92 -18.34 -35.84
C LEU A 484 -7.29 -18.96 -36.17
N PHE A 485 -8.34 -18.59 -35.43
CA PHE A 485 -9.65 -19.24 -35.55
C PHE A 485 -10.50 -18.70 -36.70
N ILE A 486 -10.49 -17.39 -36.92
CA ILE A 486 -11.39 -16.73 -37.88
C ILE A 486 -10.58 -16.00 -38.98
N GLY A 487 -9.29 -15.76 -38.74
CA GLY A 487 -8.44 -14.95 -39.62
C GLY A 487 -8.88 -13.49 -39.67
N ALA A 488 -9.49 -13.02 -38.59
CA ALA A 488 -9.89 -11.64 -38.40
C ALA A 488 -8.73 -10.84 -37.81
N SER A 489 -8.73 -9.55 -38.11
CA SER A 489 -7.84 -8.55 -37.51
C SER A 489 -8.67 -7.40 -36.95
N ILE A 490 -8.03 -6.44 -36.29
CA ILE A 490 -8.71 -5.21 -35.86
C ILE A 490 -9.37 -4.48 -37.05
N LEU A 491 -8.76 -4.53 -38.24
CA LEU A 491 -9.33 -3.96 -39.46
C LEU A 491 -10.63 -4.68 -39.85
N THR A 492 -10.71 -5.99 -39.65
CA THR A 492 -11.93 -6.78 -39.91
C THR A 492 -13.06 -6.40 -38.96
N ILE A 493 -12.75 -6.04 -37.71
CA ILE A 493 -13.73 -5.53 -36.75
C ILE A 493 -14.23 -4.14 -37.20
N LEU A 494 -13.32 -3.26 -37.64
CA LEU A 494 -13.70 -1.95 -38.17
C LEU A 494 -14.57 -2.06 -39.44
N GLU A 495 -14.25 -3.00 -40.35
CA GLU A 495 -15.09 -3.30 -41.53
C GLU A 495 -16.50 -3.75 -41.14
N LEU A 496 -16.65 -4.54 -40.05
CA LEU A 496 -17.95 -4.95 -39.54
C LEU A 496 -18.73 -3.77 -38.92
N PHE A 497 -18.05 -2.84 -38.23
CA PHE A 497 -18.68 -1.64 -37.69
C PHE A 497 -19.11 -0.67 -38.79
N ASP A 498 -18.29 -0.46 -39.82
CA ASP A 498 -18.64 0.36 -40.99
C ASP A 498 -19.89 -0.18 -41.70
N TYR A 499 -19.93 -1.51 -41.89
CA TYR A 499 -21.13 -2.17 -42.42
C TYR A 499 -22.34 -2.00 -41.49
N ALA A 500 -22.20 -2.24 -40.19
CA ALA A 500 -23.29 -2.07 -39.24
C ALA A 500 -23.83 -0.62 -39.22
N TYR A 501 -22.93 0.36 -39.33
CA TYR A 501 -23.29 1.78 -39.43
C TYR A 501 -24.12 2.07 -40.68
N GLU A 502 -23.69 1.63 -41.86
CA GLU A 502 -24.47 1.82 -43.10
C GLU A 502 -25.83 1.11 -43.04
N VAL A 503 -25.91 -0.08 -42.44
CA VAL A 503 -27.19 -0.79 -42.23
C VAL A 503 -28.13 0.00 -41.30
N VAL A 504 -27.61 0.54 -40.21
CA VAL A 504 -28.40 1.34 -39.26
C VAL A 504 -28.86 2.64 -39.91
N LYS A 505 -27.99 3.31 -40.66
CA LYS A 505 -28.30 4.53 -41.41
C LYS A 505 -29.39 4.29 -42.45
N ASP A 506 -29.29 3.23 -43.26
CA ASP A 506 -30.32 2.86 -44.23
C ASP A 506 -31.66 2.54 -43.54
N ARG A 507 -31.63 1.81 -42.42
CA ARG A 507 -32.83 1.53 -41.59
C ARG A 507 -33.46 2.79 -41.02
N LEU A 508 -32.66 3.76 -40.59
CA LEU A 508 -33.13 5.02 -40.02
C LEU A 508 -33.76 5.90 -41.12
N LEU A 509 -33.16 5.95 -42.31
CA LEU A 509 -33.70 6.64 -43.48
C LEU A 509 -35.02 6.00 -43.98
N ASP A 510 -35.12 4.67 -43.94
CA ASP A 510 -36.37 3.94 -44.23
C ASP A 510 -37.48 4.19 -43.18
N LEU A 511 -37.13 4.59 -41.95
CA LEU A 511 -38.10 4.96 -40.92
C LEU A 511 -38.55 6.42 -41.06
N LEU A 512 -37.62 7.35 -41.31
CA LEU A 512 -37.94 8.76 -41.54
C LEU A 512 -38.81 8.95 -42.79
N SER A 513 -38.52 8.22 -43.87
CA SER A 513 -39.36 8.23 -45.08
C SER A 513 -40.76 7.62 -44.90
N ARG A 514 -41.00 6.85 -43.83
CA ARG A 514 -42.35 6.38 -43.47
C ARG A 514 -43.15 7.42 -42.69
N GLU A 515 -42.50 8.26 -41.89
CA GLU A 515 -43.16 9.39 -41.23
C GLU A 515 -43.61 10.44 -42.26
N ASP A 516 -42.80 10.69 -43.30
CA ASP A 516 -43.20 11.57 -44.42
C ASP A 516 -44.38 11.00 -45.24
N GLU A 517 -44.50 9.67 -45.38
CA GLU A 517 -45.62 9.02 -46.08
C GLU A 517 -46.94 9.08 -45.27
N ASP A 518 -46.87 8.99 -43.93
CA ASP A 518 -48.04 9.07 -43.05
C ASP A 518 -48.61 10.51 -42.94
N GLU A 519 -47.78 11.55 -43.11
CA GLU A 519 -48.26 12.94 -43.29
C GLU A 519 -48.96 13.14 -44.66
N SER A 520 -48.48 12.48 -45.73
CA SER A 520 -49.05 12.65 -47.08
C SER A 520 -50.41 11.94 -47.28
N HIS A 521 -50.74 10.94 -46.47
CA HIS A 521 -52.00 10.21 -46.55
C HIS A 521 -53.18 10.89 -45.81
N GLY A 522 -52.94 12.03 -45.16
CA GLY A 522 -53.97 12.87 -44.53
C GLY A 522 -54.72 13.83 -45.47
N GLU A 523 -54.27 14.03 -46.71
CA GLU A 523 -54.80 15.10 -47.59
C GLU A 523 -55.70 14.64 -48.76
N ASP A 524 -55.96 13.34 -48.95
CA ASP A 524 -56.82 12.85 -50.04
C ASP A 524 -58.24 12.48 -49.54
N VAL A 525 -59.03 13.48 -49.13
CA VAL A 525 -60.50 13.38 -49.04
C VAL A 525 -61.15 14.53 -49.81
N SER A 526 -61.56 14.21 -51.05
CA SER A 526 -62.74 14.71 -51.78
C SER A 526 -63.09 16.21 -51.75
N SER A 527 -62.88 16.90 -52.87
CA SER A 527 -63.66 18.10 -53.25
C SER A 527 -64.46 17.81 -54.53
N CYS A 528 -65.77 18.06 -54.47
CA CYS A 528 -66.72 17.98 -55.59
C CYS A 528 -66.67 19.24 -56.48
N ASP A 529 -66.94 19.03 -57.77
CA ASP A 529 -66.98 20.03 -58.85
C ASP A 529 -68.26 20.93 -58.86
N PRO A 530 -68.30 22.03 -59.65
CA PRO A 530 -68.77 23.34 -59.22
C PRO A 530 -70.17 23.75 -59.71
N VAL A 531 -70.73 24.80 -59.11
CA VAL A 531 -71.83 25.60 -59.67
C VAL A 531 -71.51 27.09 -59.55
N ALA A 532 -71.73 27.82 -60.64
CA ALA A 532 -71.45 29.23 -60.85
C ALA A 532 -72.43 30.18 -60.12
N ASN A 533 -71.95 31.35 -59.66
CA ASN A 533 -72.43 32.64 -60.15
C ASN A 533 -71.65 33.85 -59.59
N HIS A 534 -71.31 34.76 -60.53
CA HIS A 534 -71.42 36.22 -60.49
C HIS A 534 -71.12 37.07 -59.23
N SER A 535 -70.16 37.99 -59.41
CA SER A 535 -70.17 39.47 -59.14
C SER A 535 -70.68 39.96 -57.76
N GLU A 536 -70.03 40.87 -57.02
CA GLU A 536 -69.56 42.21 -57.37
C GLU A 536 -68.57 42.75 -56.32
N THR A 537 -67.85 43.80 -56.74
CA THR A 537 -67.08 44.83 -56.03
C THR A 537 -67.54 45.22 -54.60
N ILE A 538 -66.57 45.59 -53.73
CA ILE A 538 -66.40 46.94 -53.14
C ILE A 538 -65.16 47.00 -52.21
N SER A 539 -64.54 48.18 -52.23
CA SER A 539 -63.36 48.72 -51.54
C SER A 539 -63.33 48.59 -50.00
N HIS A 540 -62.13 48.57 -49.40
CA HIS A 540 -61.53 49.70 -48.65
C HIS A 540 -60.17 49.34 -48.01
N THR A 541 -59.42 50.41 -47.77
CA THR A 541 -58.02 50.59 -47.44
C THR A 541 -57.69 50.60 -45.92
N VAL A 542 -56.38 50.52 -45.60
CA VAL A 542 -55.68 51.06 -44.39
C VAL A 542 -55.77 50.15 -43.13
N THR A 543 -54.73 49.81 -42.33
CA THR A 543 -53.46 50.45 -41.90
C THR A 543 -52.50 49.42 -41.30
N VAL A 544 -51.20 49.69 -41.34
CA VAL A 544 -50.14 49.09 -40.48
C VAL A 544 -50.17 49.77 -39.09
N PRO A 545 -49.73 49.11 -38.01
CA PRO A 545 -48.53 49.64 -37.36
C PRO A 545 -47.51 48.59 -36.87
N LEU A 546 -46.30 49.13 -36.78
CA LEU A 546 -45.03 48.67 -36.21
C LEU A 546 -45.14 48.40 -34.68
N GLN A 547 -44.40 47.42 -34.14
CA GLN A 547 -43.70 47.63 -32.88
C GLN A 547 -42.49 46.71 -32.65
N THR A 548 -41.37 47.35 -32.35
CA THR A 548 -40.07 46.86 -31.87
C THR A 548 -40.00 46.90 -30.34
N THR A 549 -39.26 45.98 -29.70
CA THR A 549 -38.23 46.21 -28.63
C THR A 549 -37.75 44.84 -28.10
N LEU A 550 -36.47 44.45 -28.21
CA LEU A 550 -35.29 44.79 -27.41
C LEU A 550 -35.29 44.19 -25.99
N GLY A 551 -34.25 43.40 -25.67
CA GLY A 551 -34.00 42.84 -24.34
C GLY A 551 -32.83 41.86 -24.29
N THR A 552 -31.60 42.36 -24.46
CA THR A 552 -30.35 41.74 -24.03
C THR A 552 -30.19 41.85 -22.51
N LEU A 553 -29.59 40.85 -21.86
CA LEU A 553 -29.07 40.99 -20.49
C LEU A 553 -27.71 40.29 -20.40
N GLU A 554 -26.77 41.03 -19.82
CA GLU A 554 -25.31 40.88 -19.80
C GLU A 554 -24.77 39.82 -18.84
N GLU A 555 -23.49 39.50 -19.09
CA GLU A 555 -22.49 38.94 -18.19
C GLU A 555 -22.41 39.63 -16.82
N ILE A 556 -22.21 38.86 -15.74
CA ILE A 556 -21.36 39.24 -14.59
C ILE A 556 -20.58 38.00 -14.14
N ALA A 557 -19.27 38.21 -13.94
CA ALA A 557 -18.19 37.27 -13.69
C ALA A 557 -18.12 36.67 -12.27
N CYS A 558 -17.50 35.49 -12.17
CA CYS A 558 -16.34 35.16 -11.30
C CYS A 558 -15.87 33.73 -11.61
#